data_AF-A0A9E2PB03-F1
#
_entry.id   AF-A0A9E2PB03-F1
#
_cell.length_a   1.000
_cell.length_b   1.000
_cell.length_c   1.000
_cell.angle_alpha   90.00
_cell.angle_beta   90.00
_cell.angle_gamma   90.00
#
_symmetry.space_group_name_H-M   'P 1'
#
loop_
_entity.id
_entity.type
_entity.pdbx_description
1 polymer ?
#
loop_
_entity_poly.entity_id
_entity_poly.type
_entity_poly.pdbx_seq_one_letter_code
_entity_poly.pdbx_strand_id
1 'polypeptide(L)'
;MKNKLNSGYRHLFGPIPSRRLGVSLGVDLFHSKVCTLDCVYCECGKTKNLTVSQNEYVPVDNVIYELKNFLSSAPDIDYITFAGSGEPTLHSC
;
A
#
# COMPACT_ATOMS: atom_id res chain seq x y z
N MET A 1 0.27 -2.41 13.01
CA MET A 1 -0.69 -1.31 13.29
C MET A 1 -0.77 -0.45 12.03
N LYS A 2 -1.91 -0.42 11.33
CA LYS A 2 -2.08 0.44 10.13
C LYS A 2 -2.66 1.77 10.58
N ASN A 3 -1.84 2.83 10.58
CA ASN A 3 -2.33 4.20 10.72
C ASN A 3 -2.94 4.61 9.38
N LYS A 4 -4.21 4.23 9.17
CA LYS A 4 -4.99 4.68 8.03
C LYS A 4 -5.14 6.20 8.11
N LEU A 5 -4.99 6.86 6.97
CA LEU A 5 -5.33 8.27 6.83
C LEU A 5 -6.80 8.47 7.26
N ASN A 6 -7.06 9.40 8.18
CA ASN A 6 -8.41 9.77 8.63
C ASN A 6 -9.25 10.50 7.56
N SER A 7 -8.81 10.49 6.29
CA SER A 7 -9.32 11.30 5.18
C SER A 7 -10.06 10.51 4.08
N GLY A 8 -10.49 9.27 4.35
CA GLY A 8 -11.37 8.52 3.43
C GLY A 8 -10.66 7.79 2.28
N TYR A 9 -9.33 7.87 2.20
CA TYR A 9 -8.55 7.10 1.22
C TYR A 9 -8.56 5.60 1.54
N ARG A 10 -8.78 4.77 0.52
CA ARG A 10 -8.83 3.32 0.64
C ARG A 10 -7.50 2.66 0.38
N HIS A 11 -6.66 3.27 -0.45
CA HIS A 11 -5.38 2.71 -0.91
C HIS A 11 -4.17 3.43 -0.31
N LEU A 12 -4.37 4.61 0.31
CA LEU A 12 -3.28 5.39 0.91
C LEU A 12 -3.22 5.24 2.44
N PHE A 13 -2.01 5.28 2.98
CA PHE A 13 -1.77 5.35 4.43
C PHE A 13 -0.53 6.18 4.76
N GLY A 14 -0.46 6.71 5.99
CA GLY A 14 0.59 7.66 6.39
C GLY A 14 0.15 9.12 6.30
N PRO A 15 1.02 10.08 5.95
CA PRO A 15 2.47 9.95 5.81
C PRO A 15 3.13 9.43 7.09
N ILE A 16 4.18 8.62 6.96
CA ILE A 16 4.90 8.01 8.08
C ILE A 16 6.34 8.50 8.07
N PRO A 17 6.90 8.94 9.21
CA PRO A 17 8.33 9.16 9.33
C PRO A 17 9.06 7.82 9.21
N SER A 18 9.60 7.55 8.04
CA SER A 18 10.46 6.42 7.74
C SER A 18 11.84 6.65 8.34
N ARG A 19 12.37 5.62 9.01
CA ARG A 19 13.74 5.63 9.52
C ARG A 19 14.80 5.74 8.42
N ARG A 20 14.46 5.36 7.17
CA ARG A 20 15.38 5.29 6.03
C ARG A 20 15.09 6.28 4.91
N LEU A 21 13.83 6.71 4.78
CA LEU A 21 13.33 7.42 3.61
C LEU A 21 12.63 8.74 3.97
N GLY A 22 13.01 9.40 5.07
CA GLY A 22 12.34 10.65 5.47
C GLY A 22 10.83 10.45 5.73
N VAL A 23 9.98 11.38 5.27
CA VAL A 23 8.53 11.26 5.36
C VAL A 23 8.00 10.55 4.12
N SER A 24 7.34 9.39 4.29
CA SER A 24 6.83 8.60 3.17
C SER A 24 5.32 8.36 3.23
N LEU A 25 4.66 8.51 2.08
CA LEU A 25 3.28 8.08 1.86
C LEU A 25 3.25 6.63 1.41
N GLY A 26 2.46 5.80 2.07
CA GLY A 26 2.28 4.40 1.72
C GLY A 26 1.10 4.18 0.77
N VAL A 27 1.25 3.23 -0.16
CA VAL A 27 0.21 2.76 -1.09
C VAL A 27 0.00 1.25 -0.92
N ASP A 28 -1.20 0.84 -0.49
CA ASP A 28 -1.60 -0.55 -0.32
C ASP A 28 -2.53 -1.00 -1.47
N LEU A 29 -2.01 -1.86 -2.34
CA LEU A 29 -2.70 -2.38 -3.52
C LEU A 29 -3.63 -3.57 -3.22
N PHE A 30 -3.77 -3.97 -1.96
CA PHE A 30 -4.56 -5.16 -1.60
C PHE A 30 -5.49 -4.92 -0.42
N HIS A 31 -6.72 -5.42 -0.53
CA HIS A 31 -7.69 -5.44 0.58
C HIS A 31 -7.38 -6.50 1.64
N SER A 32 -6.65 -7.55 1.26
CA SER A 32 -6.25 -8.64 2.15
C SER A 32 -4.89 -9.20 1.74
N LYS A 33 -4.25 -10.00 2.60
CA LYS A 33 -2.88 -10.44 2.33
C LYS A 33 -2.77 -11.41 1.16
N VAL A 34 -2.19 -10.91 0.07
CA VAL A 34 -1.80 -11.66 -1.13
C VAL A 34 -0.28 -11.63 -1.21
N CYS A 35 0.37 -12.79 -1.21
CA CYS A 35 1.83 -12.86 -1.17
C CYS A 35 2.31 -14.15 -1.79
N THR A 36 3.57 -14.17 -2.23
CA THR A 36 4.26 -15.39 -2.70
C THR A 36 4.70 -16.28 -1.54
N LEU A 37 4.64 -15.78 -0.30
CA LEU A 37 5.11 -16.44 0.92
C LEU A 37 4.04 -16.41 2.03
N ASP A 38 4.11 -17.35 2.98
CA ASP A 38 3.32 -17.35 4.23
C ASP A 38 4.23 -17.37 5.47
N CYS A 39 5.06 -16.32 5.60
CA CYS A 39 6.04 -16.22 6.68
C CYS A 39 5.36 -16.18 8.06
N VAL A 40 5.80 -17.04 8.98
CA VAL A 40 5.26 -17.15 10.35
C VAL A 40 5.43 -15.86 11.18
N TYR A 41 6.39 -15.02 10.79
CA TYR A 41 6.74 -13.76 11.46
C TYR A 41 6.18 -12.52 10.77
N CYS A 42 5.32 -12.69 9.76
CA CYS A 42 4.79 -11.55 9.01
C CYS A 42 3.82 -10.72 9.88
N GLU A 43 4.11 -9.43 10.06
CA GLU A 43 3.25 -8.50 10.80
C GLU A 43 1.87 -8.29 10.16
N CYS A 44 1.73 -8.57 8.87
CA CYS A 44 0.47 -8.54 8.13
C CYS A 44 -0.41 -9.77 8.41
N GLY A 45 0.08 -10.74 9.20
CA GLY A 45 -0.61 -11.97 9.55
C GLY A 45 -0.49 -13.06 8.49
N LYS A 46 -1.37 -14.07 8.60
CA LYS A 46 -1.41 -15.23 7.70
C LYS A 46 -1.80 -14.83 6.29
N THR A 47 -1.10 -15.37 5.29
CA THR A 47 -1.40 -15.16 3.87
C THR A 47 -2.77 -15.77 3.55
N LYS A 48 -3.68 -14.94 3.04
CA LYS A 48 -5.02 -15.38 2.62
C LYS A 48 -5.04 -15.91 1.19
N ASN A 49 -4.18 -15.36 0.34
CA ASN A 49 -3.98 -15.82 -1.04
C ASN A 49 -2.48 -16.00 -1.30
N LEU A 50 -2.03 -17.25 -1.34
CA LEU A 50 -0.64 -17.62 -1.62
C LEU A 50 -0.51 -17.87 -3.13
N THR A 51 0.16 -16.97 -3.85
CA THR A 51 0.24 -17.02 -5.31
C THR A 51 1.51 -16.37 -5.84
N VAL A 52 1.94 -16.79 -7.02
CA VAL A 52 3.00 -16.15 -7.83
C VAL A 52 2.46 -15.48 -9.09
N SER A 53 1.17 -15.65 -9.38
CA SER A 53 0.52 -15.07 -10.54
C SER A 53 0.07 -13.64 -10.25
N GLN A 54 0.37 -12.74 -11.19
CA GLN A 54 -0.10 -11.36 -11.12
C GLN A 54 -1.59 -11.26 -11.44
N ASN A 55 -2.31 -10.35 -10.76
CA ASN A 55 -3.70 -10.01 -11.05
C ASN A 55 -3.98 -8.54 -10.69
N GLU A 56 -5.08 -8.00 -11.19
CA GLU A 56 -5.60 -6.71 -10.73
C GLU A 56 -6.41 -6.90 -9.44
N TYR A 57 -5.91 -6.40 -8.31
CA TYR A 57 -6.57 -6.51 -7.00
C TYR A 57 -7.39 -5.29 -6.60
N VAL A 58 -7.05 -4.14 -7.19
CA VAL A 58 -7.72 -2.85 -7.05
C VAL A 58 -7.64 -2.12 -8.39
N PRO A 59 -8.69 -1.38 -8.80
CA PRO A 59 -8.63 -0.58 -10.03
C PRO A 59 -7.53 0.47 -9.96
N VAL A 60 -6.62 0.48 -10.94
CA VAL A 60 -5.48 1.40 -11.00
C VAL A 60 -5.94 2.86 -10.98
N ASP A 61 -7.03 3.17 -11.69
CA ASP A 61 -7.61 4.52 -11.76
C ASP A 61 -8.02 5.07 -10.39
N ASN A 62 -8.50 4.20 -9.48
CA ASN A 62 -8.84 4.62 -8.13
C ASN A 62 -7.60 5.03 -7.33
N VAL A 63 -6.51 4.27 -7.46
CA VAL A 63 -5.24 4.58 -6.79
C VAL A 63 -4.65 5.89 -7.34
N ILE A 64 -4.67 6.07 -8.66
CA ILE A 64 -4.21 7.30 -9.31
C ILE A 64 -5.06 8.50 -8.87
N TYR A 65 -6.39 8.35 -8.79
CA TYR A 65 -7.28 9.40 -8.32
C TYR A 65 -6.97 9.79 -6.87
N GLU A 66 -6.81 8.82 -5.97
CA GLU A 66 -6.47 9.08 -4.57
C GLU A 66 -5.11 9.78 -4.45
N LEU A 67 -4.09 9.34 -5.20
CA LEU A 67 -2.77 9.97 -5.22
C LEU A 67 -2.84 11.42 -5.71
N LYS A 68 -3.52 11.67 -6.83
CA LYS A 68 -3.69 13.05 -7.35
C LYS A 68 -4.40 13.95 -6.36
N ASN A 69 -5.46 13.44 -5.73
CA ASN A 69 -6.21 14.20 -4.74
C ASN A 69 -5.35 14.51 -3.51
N PHE A 70 -4.61 13.53 -2.97
CA PHE A 70 -3.70 13.72 -1.84
C PHE A 70 -2.58 14.72 -2.17
N LEU A 71 -1.97 14.62 -3.36
CA LEU A 71 -0.86 15.46 -3.78
C LEU A 71 -1.26 16.89 -4.17
N SER A 72 -2.56 17.14 -4.44
CA SER A 72 -3.05 18.47 -4.83
C SER A 72 -2.85 19.56 -3.77
N SER A 73 -2.73 19.17 -2.50
CA SER A 73 -2.42 20.07 -1.39
C SER A 73 -0.92 20.34 -1.22
N ALA A 74 -0.07 19.80 -2.11
CA ALA A 74 1.39 19.83 -2.03
C ALA A 74 1.91 19.42 -0.64
N PRO A 75 1.56 18.20 -0.15
CA PRO A 75 1.99 17.73 1.15
C PRO A 75 3.52 17.53 1.18
N ASP A 76 4.12 17.79 2.32
CA ASP A 76 5.55 17.57 2.54
C ASP A 76 5.83 16.08 2.73
N ILE A 77 6.12 15.39 1.62
CA ILE A 77 6.54 13.99 1.59
C ILE A 77 7.78 13.86 0.69
N ASP A 78 8.69 12.99 1.10
CA ASP A 78 9.92 12.71 0.36
C ASP A 78 9.73 11.55 -0.63
N TYR A 79 8.90 10.55 -0.27
CA TYR A 79 8.74 9.32 -1.06
C TYR A 79 7.31 8.78 -1.05
N ILE A 80 6.93 8.13 -2.16
CA ILE A 80 5.74 7.27 -2.24
C ILE A 80 6.22 5.81 -2.26
N THR A 81 5.72 5.00 -1.33
CA THR A 81 6.14 3.60 -1.14
C THR A 81 4.97 2.65 -1.36
N PHE A 82 5.12 1.70 -2.28
CA PHE A 82 4.20 0.57 -2.40
C PHE A 82 4.52 -0.47 -1.33
N ALA A 83 3.63 -0.61 -0.35
CA ALA A 83 3.76 -1.53 0.77
C ALA A 83 2.38 -1.71 1.42
N GLY A 84 2.18 -2.72 2.25
CA GLY A 84 0.92 -2.86 2.97
C GLY A 84 0.53 -4.31 3.19
N SER A 85 -0.59 -4.74 2.61
CA SER A 85 -1.14 -6.05 2.91
C SER A 85 -0.45 -7.19 2.18
N GLY A 86 0.34 -6.96 1.13
CA GLY A 86 0.82 -8.03 0.26
C GLY A 86 2.15 -7.75 -0.41
N GLU A 87 2.59 -8.71 -1.24
CA GLU A 87 3.75 -8.57 -2.12
C GLU A 87 3.39 -7.64 -3.29
N PRO A 88 3.89 -6.39 -3.34
CA PRO A 88 3.43 -5.39 -4.30
C PRO A 88 3.60 -5.81 -5.77
N THR A 89 4.60 -6.62 -6.07
CA THR A 89 4.89 -7.08 -7.43
C THR A 89 3.84 -8.05 -8.01
N LEU A 90 2.88 -8.52 -7.20
CA LEU A 90 1.77 -9.36 -7.63
C LEU A 90 0.60 -8.56 -8.23
N HIS A 91 0.54 -7.23 -8.06
CA HIS A 91 -0.52 -6.43 -8.69
C HIS A 91 -0.15 -6.13 -10.15
N SER A 92 -1.07 -6.39 -11.09
CA SER A 92 -0.91 -6.04 -12.50
C SER A 92 -1.62 -4.73 -12.84
N CYS A 93 -0.93 -3.87 -13.59
CA CYS A 93 -1.43 -2.60 -14.11
C CYS A 93 -2.27 -2.77 -15.37
#